data_AF-A6I4J6-F1
#
_entry.id   AF-A6I4J6-F1
#
_cell.length_a   1.000
_cell.length_b   1.000
_cell.length_c   1.000
_cell.angle_alpha   90.00
_cell.angle_beta   90.00
_cell.angle_gamma   90.00
#
_symmetry.space_group_name_H-M   'P 1'
#
loop_
_entity.id
_entity.type
_entity.pdbx_description
1 polymer ?
#
loop_
_entity_poly.entity_id
_entity_poly.type
_entity_poly.pdbx_seq_one_letter_code
_entity_poly.pdbx_strand_id
1 'polypeptide(L)'
;MYNPETKQGKQRLPVCVEKKASGKADVPRKRPSDFRVAVNTGTALVENKKAQLILIAQDTDPTELIVFPSALCHNMRFSYCIIEEKVSPAMLYKIIRVNLEDKGAPAKLVDALKTNYNDRYAKIHCQLGGNVLGPKSVTHISKLEKAKAKVFSIK
;
A
#
# COMPACT_ATOMS: atom_id res chain seq x y z
N MET A 1 15.09 -3.29 -10.80
CA MET A 1 14.34 -3.18 -9.52
C MET A 1 14.56 -1.78 -8.96
N TYR A 2 13.49 -1.02 -8.71
CA TYR A 2 13.53 0.39 -8.27
C TYR A 2 13.90 0.55 -6.77
N ASN A 3 14.85 -0.24 -6.27
CA ASN A 3 15.18 -0.22 -4.85
C ASN A 3 15.92 1.06 -4.47
N PRO A 4 15.58 1.67 -3.32
CA PRO A 4 16.33 2.81 -2.83
C PRO A 4 17.79 2.42 -2.59
N GLU A 5 18.71 3.37 -2.80
CA GLU A 5 20.13 3.09 -2.66
C GLU A 5 20.52 2.63 -1.25
N THR A 6 21.28 1.55 -1.21
CA THR A 6 21.92 1.06 0.00
C THR A 6 23.08 1.97 0.41
N LYS A 7 23.55 1.84 1.66
CA LYS A 7 24.73 2.57 2.16
C LYS A 7 25.97 2.38 1.26
N GLN A 8 26.10 1.22 0.61
CA GLN A 8 27.16 0.93 -0.35
C GLN A 8 26.95 1.65 -1.69
N GLY A 9 25.72 1.78 -2.19
CA GLY A 9 25.41 2.56 -3.41
C GLY A 9 25.72 4.06 -3.29
N LYS A 10 25.76 4.58 -2.05
CA LYS A 10 26.20 5.96 -1.76
C LYS A 10 27.69 6.20 -2.02
N GLN A 11 28.49 5.18 -2.37
CA GLN A 11 29.87 5.34 -2.85
C GLN A 11 29.98 6.21 -4.12
N ARG A 12 28.87 6.51 -4.80
CA ARG A 12 28.83 7.54 -5.85
C ARG A 12 29.15 8.96 -5.34
N LEU A 13 28.87 9.25 -4.08
CA LEU A 13 29.04 10.58 -3.48
C LEU A 13 30.51 11.01 -3.41
N PRO A 14 31.46 10.21 -2.87
CA PRO A 14 32.88 10.58 -2.88
C PRO A 14 33.42 10.74 -4.30
N VAL A 15 33.06 9.87 -5.24
CA VAL A 15 33.44 10.00 -6.67
C VAL A 15 32.91 11.29 -7.28
N CYS A 16 31.72 11.74 -6.88
CA CYS A 16 31.16 13.00 -7.36
C CYS A 16 31.87 14.21 -6.73
N VAL A 17 32.25 14.13 -5.46
CA VAL A 17 33.01 15.16 -4.74
C VAL A 17 34.42 15.30 -5.35
N GLU A 18 35.11 14.19 -5.63
CA GLU A 18 36.42 14.17 -6.30
C GLU A 18 36.35 14.78 -7.70
N LYS A 19 35.28 14.48 -8.47
CA LYS A 19 35.08 15.05 -9.80
C LYS A 19 34.82 16.56 -9.76
N LYS A 20 34.08 17.05 -8.76
CA LYS A 20 33.90 18.49 -8.51
C LYS A 20 35.21 19.16 -8.10
N ALA A 21 35.99 18.52 -7.23
CA ALA A 21 37.30 19.00 -6.81
C ALA A 21 38.31 19.06 -7.97
N SER A 22 38.19 18.15 -8.95
CA SER A 22 38.99 18.14 -10.19
C SER A 22 38.60 19.21 -11.23
N GLY A 23 37.69 20.14 -10.90
CA GLY A 23 37.32 21.27 -11.75
C GLY A 23 36.44 20.92 -12.96
N LYS A 24 36.00 19.67 -13.10
CA LYS A 24 35.07 19.26 -14.16
C LYS A 24 33.67 19.76 -13.82
N ALA A 25 33.02 20.43 -14.79
CA ALA A 25 31.67 20.97 -14.62
C ALA A 25 30.70 19.91 -14.09
N ASP A 26 29.89 20.30 -13.11
CA ASP A 26 28.93 19.42 -12.45
C ASP A 26 27.79 19.08 -13.42
N VAL A 27 27.95 18.00 -14.19
CA VAL A 27 26.92 17.55 -15.14
C VAL A 27 25.67 17.16 -14.32
N PRO A 28 24.51 17.82 -14.51
CA PRO A 28 23.30 17.49 -13.78
C PRO A 28 22.85 16.07 -14.15
N ARG A 29 23.19 15.09 -13.32
CA ARG A 29 22.83 13.70 -13.58
C ARG A 29 21.37 13.47 -13.19
N LYS A 30 20.59 12.88 -14.11
CA LYS A 30 19.22 12.45 -13.86
C LYS A 30 19.20 11.50 -12.67
N ARG A 31 18.49 11.88 -11.60
CA ARG A 31 18.33 11.00 -10.43
C ARG A 31 17.61 9.72 -10.88
N PRO A 32 18.08 8.53 -10.46
CA PRO A 32 17.35 7.30 -10.69
C PRO A 32 15.97 7.41 -10.04
N SER A 33 15.01 6.78 -10.69
CA SER A 33 13.69 6.55 -10.15
C SER A 33 13.81 5.50 -9.05
N ASP A 34 13.51 5.91 -7.83
CA ASP A 34 13.54 5.03 -6.67
C ASP A 34 12.15 4.96 -6.05
N PHE A 35 11.87 3.85 -5.36
CA PHE A 35 10.78 3.81 -4.41
C PHE A 35 11.08 4.76 -3.26
N ARG A 36 10.14 5.68 -3.00
CA ARG A 36 10.17 6.46 -1.77
C ARG A 36 9.52 5.64 -0.68
N VAL A 37 10.08 5.71 0.51
CA VAL A 37 9.69 4.89 1.64
C VAL A 37 9.59 5.79 2.87
N ALA A 38 8.38 6.26 3.17
CA ALA A 38 8.01 6.99 4.39
C ALA A 38 6.56 7.49 4.29
N VAL A 39 5.84 7.54 5.41
CA VAL A 39 4.48 8.10 5.48
C VAL A 39 4.43 9.56 5.05
N ASN A 40 5.28 10.41 5.64
CA ASN A 40 5.27 11.86 5.40
C ASN A 40 5.65 12.23 3.97
N THR A 41 6.62 11.49 3.40
CA THR A 41 6.97 11.68 1.98
C THR A 41 5.86 11.14 1.08
N GLY A 42 5.20 10.07 1.53
CA GLY A 42 4.04 9.46 0.91
C GLY A 42 2.92 10.48 0.70
N THR A 43 2.36 10.98 1.81
CA THR A 43 1.24 11.93 1.84
C THR A 43 1.54 13.21 1.06
N ALA A 44 2.74 13.80 1.24
CA ALA A 44 3.14 14.98 0.48
C ALA A 44 3.12 14.76 -1.04
N LEU A 45 3.43 13.55 -1.52
CA LEU A 45 3.39 13.24 -2.96
C LEU A 45 1.97 13.00 -3.48
N VAL A 46 1.08 12.51 -2.62
CA VAL A 46 -0.37 12.40 -2.93
C VAL A 46 -0.96 13.79 -3.08
N GLU A 47 -0.71 14.67 -2.12
CA GLU A 47 -1.17 16.06 -2.12
C GLU A 47 -0.68 16.82 -3.34
N ASN A 48 0.61 16.66 -3.67
CA ASN A 48 1.21 17.26 -4.87
C ASN A 48 0.82 16.57 -6.19
N LYS A 49 -0.04 15.56 -6.16
CA LYS A 49 -0.46 14.75 -7.32
C LYS A 49 0.68 14.16 -8.15
N LYS A 50 1.79 13.80 -7.49
CA LYS A 50 3.02 13.27 -8.12
C LYS A 50 3.17 11.76 -7.99
N ALA A 51 2.24 11.10 -7.28
CA ALA A 51 2.21 9.65 -7.12
C ALA A 51 1.57 8.97 -8.34
N GLN A 52 1.81 7.66 -8.52
CA GLN A 52 1.05 6.82 -9.45
C GLN A 52 0.28 5.73 -8.71
N LEU A 53 0.94 5.11 -7.74
CA LEU A 53 0.38 4.05 -6.91
C LEU A 53 0.92 4.20 -5.48
N ILE A 54 0.08 3.85 -4.50
CA ILE A 54 0.42 3.86 -3.08
C ILE A 54 0.18 2.46 -2.51
N LEU A 55 1.20 1.92 -1.86
CA LEU A 55 1.13 0.63 -1.16
C LEU A 55 1.16 0.92 0.33
N ILE A 56 0.16 0.45 1.06
CA ILE A 56 -0.02 0.63 2.50
C ILE A 56 0.16 -0.72 3.17
N ALA A 57 0.98 -0.81 4.20
CA ALA A 57 1.08 -2.03 5.00
C ALA A 57 -0.12 -2.12 5.94
N GLN A 58 -0.65 -3.33 6.15
CA GLN A 58 -1.76 -3.55 7.11
C GLN A 58 -1.28 -3.60 8.56
N ASP A 59 -0.07 -4.11 8.80
CA ASP A 59 0.47 -4.37 10.14
C ASP A 59 1.32 -3.20 10.62
N THR A 60 0.66 -2.11 11.01
CA THR A 60 1.35 -0.90 11.45
C THR A 60 0.81 -0.45 12.79
N ASP A 61 1.70 -0.45 13.79
CA ASP A 61 1.42 0.11 15.09
C ASP A 61 1.97 1.55 15.14
N PRO A 62 1.11 2.58 15.20
CA PRO A 62 -0.33 2.55 15.45
C PRO A 62 -1.20 2.69 14.17
N THR A 63 -2.46 2.24 14.24
CA THR A 63 -3.38 2.08 13.09
C THR A 63 -3.77 3.39 12.39
N GLU A 64 -3.64 4.55 13.05
CA GLU A 64 -3.93 5.86 12.46
C GLU A 64 -3.04 6.15 11.24
N LEU A 65 -1.83 5.56 11.22
CA LEU A 65 -0.91 5.65 10.10
C LEU A 65 -1.47 5.02 8.81
N ILE A 66 -2.49 4.17 8.87
CA ILE A 66 -3.14 3.51 7.71
C ILE A 66 -4.45 4.22 7.35
N VAL A 67 -5.25 4.57 8.37
CA VAL A 67 -6.62 5.07 8.17
C VAL A 67 -6.62 6.41 7.44
N PHE A 68 -5.76 7.34 7.82
CA PHE A 68 -5.67 8.65 7.17
C PHE A 68 -5.30 8.57 5.68
N PRO A 69 -4.21 7.89 5.28
CA PRO A 69 -3.80 7.85 3.88
C PRO A 69 -4.76 7.10 2.97
N SER A 70 -5.47 6.06 3.42
CA SER A 70 -6.48 5.38 2.59
C SER A 70 -7.63 6.33 2.18
N ALA A 71 -8.13 7.13 3.12
CA ALA A 71 -9.11 8.19 2.85
C ALA A 71 -8.54 9.30 1.94
N LEU A 72 -7.29 9.72 2.18
CA LEU A 72 -6.61 10.73 1.35
C LEU A 72 -6.48 10.27 -0.11
N CYS A 73 -6.12 9.01 -0.33
CA CYS A 73 -5.98 8.43 -1.68
C CYS A 73 -7.30 8.46 -2.46
N HIS A 74 -8.40 8.13 -1.80
CA HIS A 74 -9.73 8.18 -2.41
C HIS A 74 -10.12 9.60 -2.82
N ASN A 75 -9.94 10.58 -1.92
CA ASN A 75 -10.27 11.99 -2.20
C ASN A 75 -9.43 12.56 -3.35
N MET A 76 -8.16 12.18 -3.42
CA MET A 76 -7.23 12.62 -4.46
C MET A 76 -7.24 11.74 -5.73
N ARG A 77 -8.13 10.73 -5.79
CA ARG A 77 -8.31 9.78 -6.92
C ARG A 77 -7.04 8.99 -7.29
N PHE A 78 -6.21 8.68 -6.32
CA PHE A 78 -5.07 7.78 -6.49
C PHE A 78 -5.47 6.31 -6.26
N SER A 79 -4.86 5.39 -7.01
CA SER A 79 -4.99 3.97 -6.73
C SER A 79 -4.11 3.60 -5.54
N TYR A 80 -4.68 2.88 -4.57
CA TYR A 80 -3.96 2.36 -3.42
C TYR A 80 -4.20 0.86 -3.25
N CYS A 81 -3.32 0.20 -2.52
CA CYS A 81 -3.41 -1.21 -2.15
C CYS A 81 -3.02 -1.39 -0.68
N ILE A 82 -3.71 -2.29 0.01
CA ILE A 82 -3.35 -2.71 1.36
C ILE A 82 -2.67 -4.08 1.24
N ILE A 83 -1.45 -4.21 1.75
CA ILE A 83 -0.64 -5.44 1.68
C ILE A 83 -0.65 -6.13 3.05
N GLU A 84 -0.96 -7.43 3.04
CA GLU A 84 -1.05 -8.28 4.24
C GLU A 84 0.30 -8.79 4.76
N GLU A 85 1.37 -8.72 3.96
CA GLU A 85 2.69 -9.21 4.39
C GLU A 85 3.19 -8.43 5.63
N LYS A 86 3.92 -9.12 6.51
CA LYS A 86 4.75 -8.51 7.58
C LYS A 86 5.90 -7.74 6.95
N VAL A 87 5.57 -6.59 6.38
CA VAL A 87 6.54 -5.65 5.87
C VAL A 87 7.14 -4.94 7.08
N SER A 88 8.46 -4.92 7.23
CA SER A 88 9.09 -4.14 8.30
C SER A 88 8.55 -2.71 8.29
N PRO A 89 8.20 -2.09 9.43
CA PRO A 89 7.57 -0.78 9.53
C PRO A 89 8.41 0.37 8.95
N ALA A 90 9.63 0.08 8.50
CA ALA A 90 10.40 0.99 7.66
C ALA A 90 9.88 1.10 6.22
N MET A 91 8.95 0.25 5.75
CA MET A 91 8.54 0.11 4.32
C MET A 91 7.10 0.56 4.00
N LEU A 92 6.57 1.46 4.81
CA LEU A 92 5.14 1.74 4.94
C LEU A 92 4.43 2.37 3.73
N TYR A 93 5.16 3.02 2.82
CA TYR A 93 4.58 3.71 1.67
C TYR A 93 5.54 3.62 0.51
N LYS A 94 5.20 2.87 -0.53
CA LYS A 94 6.03 2.72 -1.73
C LYS A 94 5.40 3.47 -2.89
N ILE A 95 5.83 4.72 -3.06
CA ILE A 95 5.38 5.55 -4.20
C ILE A 95 6.31 5.32 -5.38
N ILE A 96 5.74 4.79 -6.44
CA ILE A 96 6.47 4.45 -7.66
C ILE A 96 6.50 5.67 -8.58
N ARG A 97 7.70 6.19 -8.86
CA ARG A 97 7.95 6.92 -10.10
C ARG A 97 8.49 5.92 -11.11
N VAL A 98 7.65 5.44 -12.01
CA VAL A 98 8.06 4.46 -13.03
C VAL A 98 8.80 5.18 -14.16
N ASN A 99 9.87 4.58 -14.69
CA ASN A 99 10.46 5.04 -15.95
C ASN A 99 9.49 4.82 -17.11
N LEU A 100 9.71 5.49 -18.23
CA LEU A 100 8.86 5.32 -19.42
C LEU A 100 8.86 3.89 -19.95
N GLU A 101 9.99 3.19 -19.82
CA GLU A 101 10.23 1.83 -20.32
C GLU A 101 9.35 0.78 -19.60
N ASP A 102 9.11 0.94 -18.30
CA ASP A 102 8.40 -0.05 -17.49
C ASP A 102 6.91 0.29 -17.27
N LYS A 103 6.33 1.24 -18.01
CA LYS A 103 4.96 1.72 -17.73
C LYS A 103 3.86 0.67 -17.91
N GLY A 104 4.08 -0.35 -18.74
CA GLY A 104 3.04 -1.32 -19.10
C GLY A 104 2.60 -2.24 -17.95
N ALA A 105 3.54 -2.77 -17.17
CA ALA A 105 3.24 -3.66 -16.04
C ALA A 105 2.47 -2.97 -14.88
N PRO A 106 2.89 -1.79 -14.37
CA PRO A 106 2.18 -1.11 -13.30
C PRO A 106 0.85 -0.49 -13.75
N ALA A 107 0.65 -0.17 -15.03
CA ALA A 107 -0.65 0.30 -15.52
C ALA A 107 -1.74 -0.77 -15.30
N LYS A 108 -1.47 -2.02 -15.66
CA LYS A 108 -2.40 -3.14 -15.42
C LYS A 108 -2.70 -3.33 -13.93
N LEU A 109 -1.68 -3.16 -13.07
CA LEU A 109 -1.83 -3.25 -11.63
C LEU A 109 -2.71 -2.11 -11.09
N VAL A 110 -2.48 -0.88 -11.56
CA VAL A 110 -3.27 0.31 -11.19
C VAL A 110 -4.74 0.13 -11.54
N ASP A 111 -5.05 -0.44 -12.70
CA ASP A 111 -6.41 -0.72 -13.14
C ASP A 111 -7.08 -1.78 -12.24
N ALA A 112 -6.40 -2.90 -11.99
CA ALA A 112 -6.91 -3.95 -11.11
C ALA A 112 -7.17 -3.44 -9.68
N LEU A 113 -6.28 -2.59 -9.15
CA LEU A 113 -6.41 -2.01 -7.82
C LEU A 113 -7.53 -0.97 -7.73
N LYS A 114 -7.74 -0.20 -8.79
CA LYS A 114 -8.84 0.76 -8.86
C LYS A 114 -10.20 0.07 -8.71
N THR A 115 -10.40 -1.05 -9.41
CA THR A 115 -11.63 -1.85 -9.32
C THR A 115 -11.82 -2.51 -7.95
N ASN A 116 -10.72 -2.85 -7.27
CA ASN A 116 -10.78 -3.50 -5.96
C ASN A 116 -11.03 -2.53 -4.80
N TYR A 117 -10.40 -1.35 -4.81
CA TYR A 117 -10.45 -0.41 -3.69
C TYR A 117 -11.27 0.84 -3.98
N ASN A 118 -10.95 1.57 -5.06
CA ASN A 118 -11.56 2.88 -5.33
C ASN A 118 -13.04 2.76 -5.72
N ASP A 119 -13.37 1.82 -6.61
CA ASP A 119 -14.75 1.63 -7.08
C ASP A 119 -15.63 1.00 -5.98
N ARG A 120 -15.03 0.24 -5.05
CA ARG A 120 -15.72 -0.42 -3.93
C ARG A 120 -15.71 0.38 -2.64
N TYR A 121 -15.17 1.61 -2.65
CA TYR A 121 -14.94 2.41 -1.45
C TYR A 121 -16.20 2.56 -0.58
N ALA A 122 -17.36 2.88 -1.18
CA ALA A 122 -18.62 2.99 -0.45
C ALA A 122 -19.03 1.69 0.25
N LYS A 123 -18.80 0.54 -0.38
CA LYS A 123 -19.08 -0.77 0.22
C LYS A 123 -18.13 -1.05 1.37
N ILE A 124 -16.84 -0.76 1.20
CA ILE A 124 -15.81 -0.95 2.23
C ILE A 124 -16.12 -0.08 3.47
N HIS A 125 -16.57 1.16 3.27
CA HIS A 125 -16.94 2.07 4.36
C HIS A 125 -18.19 1.63 5.13
N CYS A 126 -19.16 1.03 4.47
CA CYS A 126 -20.40 0.57 5.09
C CYS A 126 -20.30 -0.87 5.64
N GLN A 127 -19.30 -1.64 5.21
CA GLN A 127 -19.10 -3.01 5.66
C GLN A 127 -18.46 -3.01 7.04
N LEU A 128 -19.29 -3.22 8.07
CA LEU A 128 -18.80 -3.46 9.42
C LEU A 128 -18.22 -4.89 9.50
N GLY A 129 -16.97 -4.98 9.93
CA GLY A 129 -16.32 -6.26 10.25
C GLY A 129 -16.73 -6.77 11.64
N GLY A 130 -16.41 -8.03 11.92
CA GLY A 130 -16.67 -8.65 13.22
C GLY A 130 -17.95 -9.49 13.25
N ASN A 131 -18.52 -9.67 14.46
CA ASN A 131 -19.68 -10.53 14.72
C ASN A 131 -19.49 -12.01 14.29
N VAL A 132 -18.24 -12.48 14.26
CA VAL A 132 -17.93 -13.90 14.01
C VAL A 132 -17.88 -14.62 15.35
N LEU A 133 -18.85 -15.51 15.57
CA LEU A 133 -18.92 -16.33 16.78
C LEU A 133 -17.76 -17.33 16.82
N GLY A 134 -17.30 -17.64 18.04
CA GLY A 134 -16.31 -18.68 18.24
C GLY A 134 -16.82 -20.06 17.79
N PRO A 135 -15.93 -20.96 17.34
CA PRO A 135 -16.33 -22.25 16.73
C PRO A 135 -17.14 -23.11 17.69
N LYS A 136 -16.86 -23.06 19.00
CA LYS A 136 -17.63 -23.78 20.03
C LYS A 136 -19.09 -23.32 20.06
N SER A 137 -19.33 -22.01 20.11
CA SER A 137 -20.68 -21.44 20.11
C SER A 137 -21.42 -21.73 18.80
N VAL A 138 -20.74 -21.64 17.65
CA VAL A 138 -21.32 -21.96 16.33
C VAL A 138 -21.78 -23.42 16.26
N THR A 139 -20.97 -24.37 16.74
CA THR A 139 -21.37 -25.79 16.74
C THR A 139 -22.56 -26.06 17.66
N HIS A 140 -22.64 -25.39 18.80
CA HIS A 140 -23.78 -25.49 19.72
C HIS A 140 -25.07 -24.94 19.10
N ILE A 141 -25.01 -23.74 18.51
CA ILE A 141 -26.15 -23.12 17.81
C ILE A 141 -26.61 -24.01 16.64
N SER A 142 -25.68 -24.53 15.84
CA SER A 142 -26.02 -25.42 14.73
C SER A 142 -26.68 -26.73 15.19
N LYS A 143 -26.26 -27.30 16.33
CA LYS A 143 -26.93 -28.47 16.91
C LYS A 143 -28.36 -28.14 17.33
N LEU A 144 -28.56 -26.99 17.97
CA LEU A 144 -29.89 -26.52 18.38
C LEU A 144 -30.79 -26.24 17.17
N GLU A 145 -30.28 -25.59 16.13
CA GLU A 145 -31.03 -25.32 14.90
C GLU A 145 -31.41 -26.62 14.18
N LYS A 146 -30.50 -27.59 14.09
CA LYS A 146 -30.79 -28.92 13.53
C LYS A 146 -31.86 -29.66 14.33
N ALA A 147 -31.82 -29.58 15.66
CA ALA A 147 -32.85 -30.18 16.52
C ALA A 147 -34.21 -29.48 16.30
N LYS A 148 -34.25 -28.15 16.26
CA LYS A 148 -35.46 -27.38 15.99
C LYS A 148 -36.05 -27.69 14.60
N ALA A 149 -35.20 -27.78 13.58
CA ALA A 149 -35.62 -28.13 12.22
C ALA A 149 -36.23 -29.54 12.15
N LYS A 150 -35.62 -30.53 12.82
CA LYS A 150 -36.20 -31.88 12.92
C LYS A 150 -37.58 -31.87 13.60
N VAL A 151 -37.74 -31.11 14.69
CA VAL A 151 -39.02 -30.99 15.39
C VAL A 151 -40.08 -30.32 14.50
N PHE A 152 -39.70 -29.30 13.74
CA PHE A 152 -40.62 -28.61 12.83
C PHE A 152 -41.04 -29.47 11.64
N SER A 153 -40.17 -30.33 11.11
CA SER A 153 -40.49 -31.23 9.99
C SER A 153 -41.36 -32.44 10.36
N ILE A 154 -41.44 -32.79 11.66
CA ILE A 154 -42.26 -33.91 12.15
C ILE A 154 -43.69 -33.44 12.46
N LYS A 155 -43.90 -32.13 12.61
CA LYS A 155 -45.17 -31.50 12.95
C LYS A 155 -45.90 -31.03 11.70
#